data_AF-A0A7G9YA08-F1
#
_entry.id   AF-A0A7G9YA08-F1
#
_cell.length_a   1.000
_cell.length_b   1.000
_cell.length_c   1.000
_cell.angle_alpha   90.00
_cell.angle_beta   90.00
_cell.angle_gamma   90.00
#
_symmetry.space_group_name_H-M   'P 1'
#
loop_
_entity.id
_entity.type
_entity.pdbx_description
1 polymer ?
#
loop_
_entity_poly.entity_id
_entity_poly.type
_entity_poly.pdbx_seq_one_letter_code
_entity_poly.pdbx_strand_id
1 'polypeptide(L)'
;MEMLLKIEEREIYPLVEIAKIERTEITETIASLLHELIEKKVVGMYSDGMISLWKAAEIMGVSSWEMIDLLAERGARIQIGRMEH
;
A
#
# COMPACT_ATOMS: atom_id res chain seq x y z
N MET A 1 12.31 -11.09 -7.26
CA MET A 1 11.31 -12.17 -7.35
C MET A 1 10.41 -11.84 -8.51
N GLU A 2 10.28 -12.72 -9.49
CA GLU A 2 9.34 -12.52 -10.61
C GLU A 2 8.00 -13.15 -10.27
N MET A 3 6.90 -12.48 -10.64
CA MET A 3 5.54 -12.92 -10.37
C MET A 3 4.72 -12.80 -11.66
N LEU A 4 3.96 -13.84 -11.98
CA LEU A 4 2.98 -13.82 -13.06
C LEU A 4 1.60 -13.54 -12.47
N LEU A 5 0.98 -12.44 -12.87
CA LEU A 5 -0.36 -12.05 -12.45
C LEU A 5 -1.34 -12.27 -13.61
N LYS A 6 -2.40 -13.04 -13.37
CA LYS A 6 -3.51 -13.15 -14.32
C LYS A 6 -4.49 -11.99 -14.07
N ILE A 7 -4.69 -11.17 -15.09
CA ILE A 7 -5.63 -10.04 -15.07
C ILE A 7 -6.77 -10.36 -16.04
N GLU A 8 -8.01 -10.12 -15.60
CA GLU A 8 -9.19 -10.24 -16.46
C GLU A 8 -9.14 -9.20 -17.59
N GLU A 9 -9.54 -9.59 -18.80
CA GLU A 9 -9.41 -8.74 -20.00
C GLU A 9 -10.07 -7.36 -19.82
N ARG A 10 -11.20 -7.31 -19.12
CA ARG A 10 -11.93 -6.06 -18.82
C ARG A 10 -11.13 -5.05 -18.00
N GLU A 11 -10.17 -5.50 -17.21
CA GLU A 11 -9.33 -4.65 -16.36
C GLU A 11 -8.07 -4.17 -17.12
N ILE A 12 -7.68 -4.86 -18.21
CA ILE A 12 -6.52 -4.49 -19.02
C ILE A 12 -6.74 -3.14 -19.69
N TYR A 13 -7.92 -2.90 -20.28
CA TYR A 13 -8.18 -1.65 -20.99
C TYR A 13 -8.05 -0.41 -20.08
N PRO A 14 -8.68 -0.34 -18.89
CA PRO A 14 -8.44 0.74 -17.94
C PRO A 14 -6.96 0.95 -17.59
N LEU A 15 -6.21 -0.11 -17.33
CA LEU A 15 -4.79 -0.03 -16.99
C LEU A 15 -3.95 0.56 -18.13
N VAL A 16 -4.25 0.17 -19.38
CA VAL A 16 -3.59 0.70 -20.58
C VAL A 16 -3.89 2.20 -20.75
N GLU A 17 -5.13 2.62 -20.54
CA GLU A 17 -5.50 4.03 -20.68
C GLU A 17 -4.85 4.91 -19.59
N ILE A 18 -4.77 4.42 -18.35
CA ILE A 18 -4.02 5.10 -17.28
C ILE A 18 -2.55 5.26 -17.66
N ALA A 19 -1.89 4.17 -18.08
CA ALA A 19 -0.49 4.19 -18.50
C ALA A 19 -0.22 5.19 -19.63
N LYS A 20 -1.14 5.29 -20.61
CA LYS A 20 -1.04 6.30 -21.69
C LYS A 20 -1.14 7.73 -21.17
N ILE A 21 -2.08 8.00 -20.26
CA ILE A 21 -2.29 9.34 -19.67
C ILE A 21 -1.07 9.74 -18.84
N GLU A 22 -0.54 8.83 -18.04
CA GLU A 22 0.62 9.04 -17.16
C GLU A 22 1.96 8.98 -17.92
N ARG A 23 1.95 8.49 -19.16
CA ARG A 23 3.13 8.29 -20.01
C ARG A 23 4.14 7.31 -19.40
N THR A 24 3.63 6.25 -18.79
CA THR A 24 4.38 5.18 -18.13
C THR A 24 4.16 3.85 -18.86
N GLU A 25 4.96 2.84 -18.51
CA GLU A 25 4.66 1.47 -18.95
C GLU A 25 3.47 0.89 -18.15
N ILE A 26 2.73 -0.04 -18.76
CA ILE A 26 1.61 -0.71 -18.08
C ILE A 26 2.07 -1.47 -16.81
N THR A 27 3.28 -2.02 -16.83
CA THR A 27 3.91 -2.71 -15.70
C THR A 27 4.20 -1.75 -14.55
N GLU A 28 4.73 -0.56 -14.84
CA GLU A 28 4.98 0.49 -13.86
C GLU A 28 3.67 1.00 -13.25
N THR A 29 2.65 1.19 -14.10
CA THR A 29 1.29 1.57 -13.67
C THR A 29 0.71 0.54 -12.71
N ILE A 30 0.78 -0.75 -13.06
CA ILE A 30 0.31 -1.85 -12.20
C ILE A 30 1.08 -1.86 -10.88
N ALA A 31 2.41 -1.71 -10.91
CA ALA A 31 3.22 -1.71 -9.71
C ALA A 31 2.87 -0.54 -8.77
N SER A 32 2.66 0.65 -9.33
CA SER A 32 2.24 1.84 -8.58
C SER A 32 0.87 1.64 -7.94
N LEU A 33 -0.13 1.18 -8.70
CA LEU A 33 -1.47 0.92 -8.19
C LEU A 33 -1.49 -0.17 -7.11
N LEU A 34 -0.68 -1.22 -7.27
CA LEU A 34 -0.52 -2.26 -6.26
C LEU A 34 0.11 -1.70 -4.98
N HIS A 35 1.13 -0.85 -5.10
CA HIS A 35 1.76 -0.21 -3.94
C HIS A 35 0.77 0.66 -3.16
N GLU A 36 0.01 1.50 -3.85
CA GLU A 36 -1.03 2.34 -3.23
C GLU A 36 -2.11 1.50 -2.52
N LEU A 37 -2.54 0.41 -3.15
CA LEU A 37 -3.52 -0.51 -2.57
C LEU A 37 -2.98 -1.19 -1.31
N ILE A 38 -1.73 -1.68 -1.36
CA ILE A 38 -1.06 -2.32 -0.23
C ILE A 38 -0.93 -1.33 0.92
N GLU A 39 -0.44 -0.12 0.65
CA GLU A 39 -0.28 0.91 1.67
C GLU A 39 -1.61 1.24 2.34
N LYS A 40 -2.67 1.48 1.55
CA LYS A 40 -4.01 1.73 2.07
C LYS A 40 -4.51 0.59 2.96
N LYS A 41 -4.24 -0.66 2.59
CA LYS A 41 -4.60 -1.84 3.39
C LYS A 41 -3.83 -1.90 4.69
N VAL A 42 -2.51 -1.67 4.66
CA VAL A 42 -1.65 -1.70 5.85
C VAL A 42 -2.03 -0.60 6.83
N VAL A 43 -2.22 0.63 6.35
CA VAL A 43 -2.67 1.77 7.17
C VAL A 43 -4.03 1.48 7.81
N GLY A 44 -4.97 0.90 7.05
CA GLY A 44 -6.27 0.48 7.58
C GLY A 44 -6.12 -0.57 8.70
N MET A 45 -5.34 -1.63 8.45
CA MET A 45 -5.10 -2.69 9.43
C MET A 45 -4.48 -2.16 10.72
N TYR A 46 -3.55 -1.22 10.63
CA TYR A 46 -2.97 -0.56 11.79
C TYR A 46 -4.01 0.28 12.54
N SER A 47 -4.77 1.11 11.80
CA SER A 47 -5.78 2.01 12.38
C SER A 47 -6.88 1.24 13.13
N ASP A 48 -7.22 0.06 12.63
CA ASP A 48 -8.20 -0.85 13.22
C ASP A 48 -7.62 -1.67 14.40
N GLY A 49 -6.33 -1.52 14.72
CA GLY A 49 -5.65 -2.28 15.78
C GLY A 49 -5.38 -3.75 15.43
N MET A 50 -5.55 -4.15 14.16
CA MET A 50 -5.29 -5.54 13.72
C MET A 50 -3.79 -5.87 13.68
N ILE A 51 -2.94 -4.86 13.46
CA ILE A 51 -1.49 -5.01 13.42
C ILE A 51 -0.81 -3.90 14.23
N SER A 52 0.36 -4.19 14.78
CA SER A 52 1.19 -3.20 15.45
C SER A 52 1.90 -2.29 14.45
N LEU A 53 2.41 -1.14 14.91
CA LEU A 53 3.25 -0.24 14.11
C LEU A 53 4.46 -0.98 13.51
N TRP A 54 5.11 -1.83 14.31
CA TRP A 54 6.25 -2.61 13.86
C TRP A 54 5.88 -3.58 12.73
N LYS A 55 4.72 -4.24 12.83
CA LYS A 55 4.26 -5.15 11.77
C LYS A 55 3.87 -4.39 10.51
N ALA A 56 3.28 -3.21 10.65
CA ALA A 56 2.98 -2.34 9.51
C ALA A 56 4.28 -1.91 8.79
N ALA A 57 5.29 -1.47 9.54
CA ALA A 57 6.60 -1.10 9.01
C ALA A 57 7.30 -2.27 8.30
N GLU A 58 7.25 -3.47 8.89
CA GLU A 58 7.79 -4.71 8.29
C GLU A 58 7.14 -5.02 6.94
N ILE A 59 5.80 -4.92 6.83
CA ILE A 59 5.08 -5.18 5.57
C ILE A 59 5.44 -4.14 4.50
N MET A 60 5.53 -2.86 4.90
CA MET A 60 5.86 -1.77 3.99
C MET A 60 7.36 -1.72 3.63
N GLY A 61 8.20 -2.51 4.30
CA GLY A 61 9.64 -2.54 4.06
C GLY A 61 10.35 -1.26 4.50
N VAL A 62 9.83 -0.56 5.50
CA VAL A 62 10.35 0.72 6.01
C VAL A 62 10.66 0.64 7.50
N SER A 63 11.35 1.65 8.04
CA SER A 63 11.55 1.80 9.47
C SER A 63 10.25 2.20 10.20
N SER A 64 10.19 1.99 11.52
CA SER A 64 9.05 2.44 12.32
C SER A 64 8.83 3.95 12.27
N TRP A 65 9.90 4.74 12.09
CA TRP A 65 9.81 6.19 11.96
C TRP A 65 9.19 6.60 10.61
N GLU A 66 9.65 6.01 9.52
CA GLU A 66 9.05 6.23 8.19
C GLU A 66 7.58 5.77 8.16
N MET A 67 7.25 4.70 8.88
CA MET A 67 5.85 4.27 9.02
C MET A 67 5.01 5.29 9.81
N ILE A 68 5.56 5.93 10.83
CA ILE A 68 4.88 7.02 11.56
C ILE A 68 4.60 8.19 10.61
N ASP A 69 5.57 8.57 9.79
CA ASP A 69 5.40 9.66 8.82
C ASP A 69 4.30 9.32 7.79
N LEU A 70 4.31 8.10 7.23
CA LEU A 70 3.26 7.61 6.33
C LEU A 70 1.86 7.65 6.97
N LEU A 71 1.75 7.22 8.23
CA LEU A 71 0.47 7.26 8.97
C LEU A 71 -0.01 8.70 9.17
N ALA A 72 0.90 9.63 9.47
CA ALA A 72 0.57 11.04 9.65
C ALA A 72 0.09 11.68 8.34
N GLU A 73 0.75 11.41 7.21
CA GLU A 73 0.34 11.89 5.88
C GLU A 73 -1.06 11.40 5.48
N ARG A 74 -1.42 10.19 5.91
CA ARG A 74 -2.74 9.59 5.66
C ARG A 74 -3.81 9.95 6.70
N GLY A 75 -3.47 10.81 7.68
CA GLY A 75 -4.39 11.24 8.73
C GLY A 75 -4.76 10.15 9.75
N ALA A 76 -3.99 9.07 9.81
CA ALA A 76 -4.18 8.00 10.78
C ALA A 76 -3.67 8.43 12.16
N ARG A 77 -4.42 8.10 13.22
CA ARG A 77 -3.97 8.37 14.60
C ARG A 77 -2.85 7.40 14.96
N ILE A 78 -1.72 7.94 15.39
CA ILE A 78 -0.62 7.13 15.92
C ILE A 78 -1.07 6.57 17.28
N GLN A 79 -1.25 5.26 17.34
CA GLN A 79 -1.47 4.52 18.57
C GLN A 79 -0.10 4.24 19.21
N ILE A 80 0.20 4.96 20.29
CA ILE A 80 1.39 4.76 21.11
C ILE A 80 0.93 4.11 22.43
N GLY A 81 1.22 2.82 22.61
CA GLY A 81 0.87 2.07 23.82
C GLY A 81 0.65 0.59 23.56
N ARG A 82 0.74 -0.24 24.61
CA ARG A 82 0.35 -1.66 24.51
C ARG A 82 -1.15 -1.72 24.21
N MET A 83 -1.52 -2.47 23.17
CA MET A 83 -2.89 -2.94 23.02
C MET A 83 -3.16 -3.90 24.18
N GLU A 84 -3.93 -3.45 25.17
CA GLU A 84 -4.59 -4.36 26.09
C GLU A 84 -5.75 -5.00 25.32
N HIS A 85 -5.63 -6.30 25.07
CA HIS A 85 -6.72 -7.14 24.58
C HIS A 85 -7.73 -7.41 25.70
#